data_AF-A0A957JMY7-F1
#
_entry.id   AF-A0A957JMY7-F1
#
_cell.length_a   1.000
_cell.length_b   1.000
_cell.length_c   1.000
_cell.angle_alpha   90.00
_cell.angle_beta   90.00
_cell.angle_gamma   90.00
#
_symmetry.space_group_name_H-M   'P 1'
#
loop_
_entity.id
_entity.type
_entity.pdbx_description
1 polymer ?
#
loop_
_entity_poly.entity_id
_entity_poly.type
_entity_poly.pdbx_seq_one_letter_code
_entity_poly.pdbx_strand_id
1 'polypeptide(L)'
;MYAIEFQTHIEDGVIEIPIEQRAALLSLPASTPIRVIILAPEQVQIPKDVDRKDLVQDAQEKGYDSFIDYLLDHPVRIPNMTYLTREEANAR
;
A
#
# COMPACT_ATOMS: atom_id res chain seq x y z
N MET A 1 -6.77 -1.46 34.34
CA MET A 1 -7.09 -1.54 32.90
C MET A 1 -6.33 -2.75 32.36
N TYR A 2 -7.01 -3.71 31.74
CA TYR A 2 -6.38 -4.94 31.23
C TYR A 2 -6.18 -4.80 29.72
N ALA A 3 -5.01 -5.19 29.22
CA ALA A 3 -4.67 -5.15 27.79
C ALA A 3 -4.40 -6.59 27.31
N ILE A 4 -5.00 -6.94 26.17
CA ILE A 4 -4.77 -8.21 25.50
C ILE A 4 -3.98 -7.89 24.24
N GLU A 5 -2.77 -8.43 24.14
CA GLU A 5 -1.88 -8.26 23.00
C GLU A 5 -1.66 -9.61 22.33
N PHE A 6 -1.82 -9.67 21.02
CA PHE A 6 -1.54 -10.84 20.20
C PHE A 6 -1.16 -10.41 18.79
N GLN A 7 -0.41 -11.27 18.09
CA GLN A 7 -0.09 -11.12 16.69
C GLN A 7 -1.07 -11.95 15.86
N THR A 8 -1.64 -11.35 14.82
CA THR A 8 -2.54 -12.04 13.90
C THR A 8 -2.47 -11.37 12.52
N HIS A 9 -3.13 -11.99 11.55
CA HIS A 9 -3.29 -11.47 10.20
C HIS A 9 -4.71 -10.91 10.01
N ILE A 10 -4.85 -10.02 9.03
CA ILE A 10 -6.15 -9.49 8.61
C ILE A 10 -6.48 -10.15 7.26
N GLU A 11 -7.56 -10.91 7.21
CA GLU A 11 -8.06 -11.54 5.99
C GLU A 11 -9.42 -10.93 5.66
N ASP A 12 -9.56 -10.31 4.48
CA ASP A 12 -10.78 -9.63 4.02
C ASP A 12 -11.37 -8.61 5.01
N GLY A 13 -10.50 -7.93 5.76
CA GLY A 13 -10.90 -6.95 6.78
C GLY A 13 -11.35 -7.57 8.12
N VAL A 14 -11.28 -8.88 8.25
CA VAL A 14 -11.56 -9.62 9.49
C VAL A 14 -10.25 -9.87 10.24
N ILE A 15 -10.22 -9.49 11.52
CA ILE A 15 -9.10 -9.77 12.43
C ILE A 15 -9.41 -11.09 13.13
N GLU A 16 -8.61 -12.12 12.88
CA GLU A 16 -8.80 -13.39 13.58
C GLU A 16 -8.19 -13.32 14.98
N ILE A 17 -9.01 -13.59 15.99
CA ILE A 17 -8.56 -13.66 17.39
C ILE A 17 -8.05 -15.09 17.65
N PRO A 18 -6.78 -15.26 18.08
CA PRO A 18 -6.26 -16.58 18.38
C PRO A 18 -7.02 -17.22 19.55
N ILE A 19 -7.09 -18.55 19.52
CA ILE A 19 -7.98 -19.34 20.39
C ILE A 19 -7.73 -19.06 21.87
N GLU A 20 -6.46 -18.85 22.25
CA GLU A 20 -6.04 -18.59 23.63
C GLU A 20 -6.67 -17.31 24.20
N GLN A 21 -6.90 -16.30 23.36
CA GLN A 21 -7.43 -14.99 23.76
C GLN A 21 -8.96 -14.92 23.65
N ARG A 22 -9.61 -15.85 22.94
CA ARG A 22 -11.08 -15.86 22.77
C ARG A 22 -11.81 -15.97 24.11
N ALA A 23 -11.35 -16.85 25.01
CA ALA A 23 -11.98 -17.04 26.31
C ALA A 23 -11.99 -15.76 27.16
N ALA A 24 -10.89 -14.99 27.11
CA ALA A 24 -10.76 -13.72 27.84
C ALA A 24 -11.67 -12.62 27.27
N LEU A 25 -11.96 -12.65 25.98
CA LEU A 25 -12.86 -11.67 25.33
C LEU A 25 -14.33 -12.07 25.45
N LEU A 26 -14.65 -13.37 25.40
CA LEU A 26 -16.01 -13.88 25.57
C LEU A 26 -16.51 -13.78 27.02
N SER A 27 -15.60 -13.71 28.00
CA SER A 27 -15.96 -13.48 29.40
C SER A 27 -16.36 -12.04 29.70
N LEU A 28 -16.17 -11.11 28.75
CA LEU A 28 -16.59 -9.72 28.90
C LEU A 28 -18.11 -9.59 28.76
N PRO A 29 -18.76 -8.73 29.56
CA PRO A 29 -20.17 -8.41 29.39
C PRO A 29 -20.47 -7.91 27.98
N ALA A 30 -21.59 -8.38 27.41
CA ALA A 30 -22.10 -7.87 26.15
C ALA A 30 -22.28 -6.35 26.26
N SER A 31 -21.63 -5.58 25.38
CA SER A 31 -21.55 -4.10 25.38
C SER A 31 -20.40 -3.46 26.17
N THR A 32 -19.42 -4.23 26.64
CA THR A 32 -18.19 -3.63 27.17
C THR A 32 -17.45 -2.88 26.05
N PRO A 33 -17.20 -1.56 26.18
CA PRO A 33 -16.46 -0.83 25.17
C PRO A 33 -15.00 -1.30 25.15
N ILE A 34 -14.53 -1.70 23.97
CA ILE A 34 -13.15 -2.16 23.77
C ILE A 34 -12.39 -1.19 22.86
N ARG A 35 -11.11 -0.97 23.16
CA ARG A 35 -10.19 -0.23 22.31
C ARG A 35 -9.27 -1.21 21.61
N VAL A 36 -9.26 -1.19 20.29
CA VAL A 36 -8.41 -2.04 19.44
C VAL A 36 -7.29 -1.16 18.86
N ILE A 37 -6.04 -1.60 19.00
CA ILE A 37 -4.86 -0.95 18.42
C ILE A 37 -4.29 -1.90 17.37
N ILE A 38 -4.23 -1.45 16.11
CA ILE A 38 -3.69 -2.22 14.99
C ILE A 38 -2.32 -1.65 14.66
N LEU A 39 -1.28 -2.46 14.84
CA LEU A 39 0.08 -2.13 14.44
C LEU A 39 0.36 -2.87 13.13
N ALA A 40 0.46 -2.13 12.03
CA ALA A 40 0.90 -2.66 10.75
C ALA A 40 2.31 -2.14 10.45
N PRO A 41 3.17 -2.92 9.77
CA PRO A 41 4.39 -2.36 9.20
C PRO A 41 4.00 -1.21 8.29
N GLU A 42 4.88 -0.20 8.21
CA GLU A 42 4.71 0.89 7.27
C GLU A 42 4.59 0.28 5.87
N GLN A 43 3.38 0.33 5.32
CA GLN A 43 3.18 -0.02 3.93
C GLN A 43 3.99 1.02 3.16
N VAL A 44 5.01 0.56 2.42
CA VAL A 44 5.57 1.38 1.34
C VAL A 44 4.36 1.75 0.51
N GLN A 45 3.93 3.01 0.60
CA GLN A 45 2.80 3.51 -0.15
C GLN A 45 3.18 3.32 -1.62
N ILE A 46 2.68 2.25 -2.22
CA ILE A 46 2.52 2.23 -3.67
C ILE A 46 1.50 3.35 -3.88
N PRO A 47 1.86 4.46 -4.53
CA PRO A 47 0.99 5.62 -4.63
C PRO A 47 -0.36 5.16 -5.16
N LYS A 48 -1.37 5.17 -4.28
CA LYS A 48 -2.70 4.62 -4.58
C LYS A 48 -3.49 5.51 -5.53
N ASP A 49 -2.96 6.69 -5.81
CA ASP A 49 -3.34 7.55 -6.90
C ASP A 49 -2.03 8.15 -7.43
N VAL A 50 -1.43 7.55 -8.44
CA VAL A 50 -0.94 8.43 -9.50
C VAL A 50 -2.23 9.00 -10.08
N ASP A 51 -2.68 10.10 -9.50
CA ASP A 51 -3.45 11.10 -10.21
C ASP A 51 -2.87 11.05 -11.62
N ARG A 52 -3.65 10.60 -12.60
CA ARG A 52 -3.29 10.80 -14.00
C ARG A 52 -3.38 12.31 -14.27
N LYS A 53 -2.64 13.14 -13.52
CA LYS A 53 -2.03 14.31 -14.09
C LYS A 53 -1.27 13.76 -15.27
N ASP A 54 -1.82 14.02 -16.44
CA ASP A 54 -1.19 13.66 -17.69
C ASP A 54 0.25 14.16 -17.59
N LEU A 55 1.24 13.27 -17.63
CA LEU A 55 2.65 13.67 -17.44
C LEU A 55 3.05 14.72 -18.48
N VAL A 56 2.37 14.70 -19.62
CA VAL A 56 2.41 15.70 -20.68
C VAL A 56 1.93 17.07 -20.19
N GLN A 57 0.86 17.11 -19.41
CA GLN A 57 0.32 18.34 -18.82
C GLN A 57 1.24 18.88 -17.71
N ASP A 58 1.83 18.03 -16.88
CA ASP A 58 2.81 18.45 -15.87
C ASP A 58 4.09 19.00 -16.51
N ALA A 59 4.56 18.41 -17.61
CA ALA A 59 5.67 18.93 -18.40
C ALA A 59 5.37 20.31 -18.98
N GLN A 60 4.15 20.52 -19.51
CA GLN A 60 3.70 21.81 -20.02
C GLN A 60 3.56 22.87 -18.91
N GLU A 61 2.97 22.52 -17.76
CA GLU A 61 2.84 23.42 -16.61
C GLU A 61 4.19 23.91 -16.08
N LYS A 62 5.21 23.04 -16.14
CA LYS A 62 6.58 23.35 -15.73
C LYS A 62 7.42 24.02 -16.82
N GLY A 63 6.87 24.22 -18.01
CA GLY A 63 7.53 24.94 -19.11
C GLY A 63 8.61 24.14 -19.84
N TYR A 64 8.54 22.80 -19.82
CA TYR A 64 9.42 21.97 -20.63
C TYR A 64 8.98 21.98 -22.10
N ASP A 65 9.89 22.32 -23.00
CA ASP A 65 9.66 22.26 -24.44
C ASP A 65 9.57 20.83 -24.98
N SER A 66 10.24 19.89 -24.30
CA SER A 66 10.30 18.47 -24.65
C SER A 66 9.89 17.59 -23.48
N PHE A 67 8.98 16.65 -23.75
CA PHE A 67 8.59 15.64 -22.76
C PHE A 67 9.76 14.74 -22.35
N ILE A 68 10.75 14.55 -23.24
CA ILE A 68 11.95 13.76 -22.93
C ILE A 68 12.81 14.47 -21.88
N ASP A 69 12.96 15.80 -21.98
CA ASP A 69 13.76 16.57 -21.02
C ASP A 69 13.09 16.56 -19.63
N TYR A 70 11.76 16.65 -19.60
CA TYR A 70 10.99 16.47 -18.37
C TYR A 70 11.24 15.09 -17.72
N LEU A 71 11.27 14.02 -18.51
CA LEU A 71 11.52 12.66 -17.99
C LEU A 71 12.96 12.44 -17.53
N LEU A 72 13.92 13.19 -18.07
CA LEU A 72 15.32 13.16 -17.62
C LEU A 72 15.46 13.77 -16.21
N ASP A 73 14.77 14.88 -15.95
CA ASP A 73 14.76 15.54 -14.64
C ASP A 73 13.82 14.83 -13.63
N HIS A 74 12.78 14.18 -14.13
CA HIS A 74 11.76 13.47 -13.35
C HIS A 74 11.64 11.99 -13.78
N PRO A 75 12.61 11.13 -13.42
CA PRO A 75 12.60 9.74 -13.84
C PRO A 75 11.42 8.96 -13.23
N VAL A 76 10.58 8.41 -14.10
CA VAL A 76 9.45 7.57 -13.70
C VAL A 76 9.98 6.21 -13.22
N ARG A 77 9.68 5.88 -11.96
CA ARG A 77 10.01 4.56 -11.40
C ARG A 77 8.84 3.61 -11.64
N ILE A 78 9.03 2.63 -12.50
CA ILE A 78 8.05 1.56 -12.72
C ILE A 78 8.31 0.46 -11.68
N PRO A 79 7.39 0.20 -10.74
CA PRO A 79 7.55 -0.91 -9.80
C PRO A 79 7.54 -2.25 -10.56
N ASN A 80 8.40 -3.18 -10.16
CA ASN A 80 8.54 -4.52 -10.77
C ASN A 80 8.86 -4.50 -12.27
N MET A 81 9.61 -3.49 -12.74
CA MET A 81 10.06 -3.42 -14.12
C MET A 81 10.91 -4.65 -14.45
N THR A 82 10.36 -5.52 -15.30
CA THR A 82 11.11 -6.64 -15.87
C THR A 82 11.82 -6.10 -17.10
N TYR A 83 13.15 -6.08 -17.08
CA TYR A 83 13.96 -5.69 -18.23
C TYR A 83 13.83 -6.80 -19.29
N LEU A 84 13.04 -6.54 -20.31
CA LEU A 84 12.97 -7.41 -21.46
C LEU A 84 14.21 -7.18 -22.33
N THR A 85 14.82 -8.26 -22.76
CA THR A 85 15.86 -8.22 -23.79
C THR A 85 15.25 -7.89 -25.15
N ARG A 86 16.08 -7.40 -26.08
CA ARG A 86 15.64 -7.02 -27.43
C ARG A 86 14.97 -8.19 -28.18
N GLU A 87 15.40 -9.42 -27.90
CA GLU A 87 14.82 -10.63 -28.49
C GLU A 87 13.42 -10.92 -27.93
N GLU A 88 13.21 -10.75 -26.62
CA GLU A 88 11.92 -10.94 -25.97
C GLU A 88 10.89 -9.87 -26.36
N ALA A 89 11.33 -8.64 -26.64
CA ALA A 89 10.45 -7.56 -27.08
C ALA A 89 9.91 -7.77 -28.52
N ASN A 90 10.70 -8.39 -29.41
CA ASN A 90 10.31 -8.66 -30.79
C ASN A 90 9.48 -9.94 -30.97
N ALA A 91 9.35 -10.77 -29.93
CA ALA A 91 8.62 -12.04 -29.96
C ALA A 91 7.12 -11.91 -29.63
N ARG A 92 6.62 -10.68 -29.42
CA ARG A 92 5.20 -10.36 -29.18
C ARG A 92 4.61 -9.59 -30.36
#